data_AF-A0A919JLI2-F1
#
_entry.id   AF-A0A919JLI2-F1
#
_cell.length_a   1.000
_cell.length_b   1.000
_cell.length_c   1.000
_cell.angle_alpha   90.00
_cell.angle_beta   90.00
_cell.angle_gamma   90.00
#
_symmetry.space_group_name_H-M   'P 1'
#
loop_
_entity.id
_entity.type
_entity.pdbx_description
1 polymer ?
#
loop_
_entity_poly.entity_id
_entity_poly.type
_entity_poly.pdbx_seq_one_letter_code
_entity_poly.pdbx_strand_id
1 'polypeptide(L)'
;MEIRSAQKLTWENKLAKGFNTSEVPLEFCLLQGEVAEAFDAWRRTHDNLGEELADVAIYVMSLAEMTGVDLQEAVEQKLAKNAKRTYVKDETSGTLVKADKPETSK
;
A
#
# COMPACT_ATOMS: atom_id res chain seq x y z
N MET A 1 -11.37 -1.18 -13.35
CA MET A 1 -11.06 0.24 -13.08
C MET A 1 -9.56 0.36 -12.93
N GLU A 2 -8.95 1.34 -13.58
CA GLU A 2 -7.50 1.59 -13.49
C GLU A 2 -7.15 2.25 -12.15
N ILE A 3 -5.95 1.97 -11.60
CA ILE A 3 -5.50 2.56 -10.33
C ILE A 3 -5.51 4.08 -10.43
N ARG A 4 -5.04 4.66 -11.55
CA ARG A 4 -5.01 6.12 -11.72
C ARG A 4 -6.41 6.75 -11.68
N SER A 5 -7.42 6.06 -12.21
CA SER A 5 -8.82 6.53 -12.16
C SER A 5 -9.39 6.40 -10.75
N ALA A 6 -9.16 5.27 -10.09
CA ALA A 6 -9.59 5.04 -8.71
C ALA A 6 -8.93 6.04 -7.75
N GLN A 7 -7.64 6.29 -7.89
CA GLN A 7 -6.87 7.26 -7.12
C GLN A 7 -7.53 8.66 -7.13
N LYS A 8 -7.86 9.17 -8.31
CA LYS A 8 -8.57 10.45 -8.43
C LYS A 8 -9.95 10.42 -7.77
N LEU A 9 -10.72 9.35 -7.97
CA LEU A 9 -12.05 9.21 -7.39
C LEU A 9 -12.01 9.16 -5.85
N THR A 10 -11.03 8.48 -5.26
CA THR A 10 -10.85 8.44 -3.80
C THR A 10 -10.56 9.84 -3.24
N TRP A 11 -9.75 10.63 -3.93
CA TRP A 11 -9.44 11.99 -3.54
C TRP A 11 -10.62 12.95 -3.68
N GLU A 12 -11.37 12.86 -4.79
CA GLU A 12 -12.59 13.64 -5.00
C GLU A 12 -13.63 13.36 -3.90
N ASN A 13 -13.81 12.09 -3.53
CA ASN A 13 -14.68 11.71 -2.43
C ASN A 13 -14.20 12.30 -1.09
N LYS A 14 -12.89 12.27 -0.83
CA LYS A 14 -12.28 12.83 0.38
C LYS A 14 -12.55 14.34 0.50
N LEU A 15 -12.34 15.07 -0.59
CA LEU A 15 -12.66 16.51 -0.69
C LEU A 15 -14.15 16.76 -0.44
N ALA A 16 -15.02 16.00 -1.09
CA ALA A 16 -16.47 16.16 -0.97
C ALA A 16 -17.00 15.89 0.44
N LYS A 17 -16.32 15.04 1.22
CA LYS A 17 -16.66 14.72 2.61
C LYS A 17 -16.03 15.66 3.63
N GLY A 18 -15.14 16.57 3.20
CA GLY A 18 -14.45 17.49 4.10
C GLY A 18 -13.46 16.80 5.03
N PHE A 19 -12.89 15.67 4.61
CA PHE A 19 -11.85 14.97 5.37
C PHE A 19 -10.52 15.74 5.34
N ASN A 20 -9.57 15.31 6.17
CA ASN A 20 -8.23 15.90 6.20
C ASN A 20 -7.55 15.80 4.82
N THR A 21 -6.97 16.90 4.36
CA THR A 21 -6.24 16.96 3.07
C THR A 21 -4.86 17.61 3.21
N SER A 22 -4.40 17.87 4.43
CA SER A 22 -3.15 18.60 4.69
C SER A 22 -2.20 17.85 5.62
N GLU A 23 -2.70 17.04 6.56
CA GLU A 23 -1.87 16.35 7.54
C GLU A 23 -1.49 14.94 7.08
N VAL A 24 -0.38 14.81 6.35
CA VAL A 24 0.14 13.51 5.87
C VAL A 24 0.41 12.52 7.03
N PRO A 25 1.01 12.91 8.18
CA PRO A 25 1.23 11.97 9.28
C PRO A 25 -0.07 11.39 9.85
N LEU A 26 -1.13 12.17 9.93
CA LEU A 26 -2.45 11.71 10.38
C LEU A 26 -3.00 10.63 9.42
N GLU A 27 -2.85 10.82 8.12
CA GLU A 27 -3.30 9.83 7.13
C GLU A 27 -2.56 8.49 7.24
N PHE A 28 -1.27 8.51 7.57
CA PHE A 28 -0.54 7.28 7.87
C PHE A 28 -1.06 6.59 9.13
N CYS A 29 -1.46 7.32 10.16
CA CYS A 29 -2.09 6.75 11.35
C CYS A 29 -3.45 6.14 11.04
N LEU A 30 -4.27 6.79 10.21
CA LEU A 30 -5.57 6.26 9.78
C LEU A 30 -5.39 4.97 8.95
N LEU A 31 -4.46 4.97 7.99
CA LEU A 31 -4.10 3.78 7.23
C LEU A 31 -3.67 2.61 8.12
N GLN A 32 -2.98 2.87 9.24
CA GLN A 32 -2.64 1.81 10.20
C GLN A 32 -3.90 1.20 10.86
N GLY A 33 -4.94 2.01 11.09
CA GLY A 33 -6.25 1.56 11.56
C GLY A 33 -6.89 0.57 10.59
N GLU A 34 -6.97 0.93 9.31
CA GLU A 34 -7.54 0.07 8.25
C GLU A 34 -6.80 -1.27 8.15
N VAL A 35 -5.47 -1.25 8.26
CA VAL A 35 -4.66 -2.48 8.26
C VAL A 35 -4.97 -3.35 9.50
N ALA A 36 -5.21 -2.74 10.65
CA ALA A 36 -5.58 -3.45 11.86
C ALA A 36 -6.99 -4.07 11.73
N GLU A 37 -7.95 -3.36 11.13
CA GLU A 37 -9.30 -3.86 10.87
C GLU A 37 -9.29 -5.04 9.88
N ALA A 38 -8.53 -4.93 8.79
CA ALA A 38 -8.33 -6.03 7.85
C ALA A 38 -7.71 -7.27 8.52
N PHE A 39 -6.74 -7.08 9.42
CA PHE A 39 -6.17 -8.18 10.20
C PHE A 39 -7.19 -8.80 11.16
N ASP A 40 -8.01 -7.98 11.82
CA ASP A 40 -9.03 -8.46 12.75
C ASP A 40 -10.15 -9.22 12.03
N ALA A 41 -10.56 -8.77 10.83
CA ALA A 41 -11.49 -9.49 9.96
C ALA A 41 -10.97 -10.87 9.57
N TRP A 42 -9.70 -10.96 9.13
CA TRP A 42 -9.05 -12.25 8.85
C TRP A 42 -8.96 -13.14 10.09
N ARG A 43 -8.57 -12.60 11.24
CA ARG A 43 -8.34 -13.37 12.47
C ARG A 43 -9.62 -13.96 13.07
N ARG A 44 -10.77 -13.30 12.90
CA ARG A 44 -12.01 -13.65 13.60
C ARG A 44 -12.89 -14.59 12.78
N THR A 45 -13.55 -14.07 11.75
CA THR A 45 -14.59 -14.81 11.02
C THR A 45 -14.34 -14.86 9.52
N HIS A 46 -13.34 -14.13 9.00
CA HIS A 46 -13.13 -13.85 7.57
C HIS A 46 -14.31 -13.15 6.87
N ASP A 47 -15.37 -12.81 7.61
CA ASP A 47 -16.43 -11.94 7.11
C ASP A 47 -15.84 -10.55 6.84
N ASN A 48 -16.33 -9.91 5.78
CA ASN A 48 -15.94 -8.55 5.38
C ASN A 48 -14.45 -8.33 5.05
N LEU A 49 -13.59 -9.36 5.05
CA LEU A 49 -12.16 -9.19 4.71
C LEU A 49 -11.96 -8.48 3.35
N GLY A 50 -12.82 -8.74 2.38
CA GLY A 50 -12.76 -8.07 1.08
C GLY A 50 -13.08 -6.56 1.15
N GLU A 51 -13.95 -6.15 2.06
CA GLU A 51 -14.30 -4.74 2.32
C GLU A 51 -13.14 -4.03 3.01
N GLU A 52 -12.60 -4.61 4.09
CA GLU A 52 -11.47 -4.03 4.82
C GLU A 52 -10.20 -3.91 3.96
N LEU A 53 -9.94 -4.91 3.09
CA LEU A 53 -8.84 -4.82 2.12
C LEU A 53 -9.07 -3.71 1.08
N ALA A 54 -10.33 -3.44 0.72
CA ALA A 54 -10.67 -2.33 -0.16
C ALA A 54 -10.45 -0.98 0.55
N ASP A 55 -10.76 -0.87 1.84
CA ASP A 55 -10.52 0.34 2.61
C ASP A 55 -9.02 0.66 2.75
N VAL A 56 -8.19 -0.36 3.01
CA VAL A 56 -6.72 -0.23 2.94
C VAL A 56 -6.28 0.29 1.56
N ALA A 57 -6.81 -0.28 0.47
CA ALA A 57 -6.47 0.16 -0.88
C ALA A 57 -6.90 1.60 -1.16
N ILE A 58 -8.10 2.00 -0.70
CA ILE A 58 -8.64 3.36 -0.83
C ILE A 58 -7.77 4.36 -0.09
N TYR A 59 -7.34 4.05 1.14
CA TYR A 59 -6.45 4.92 1.90
C TYR A 59 -5.08 5.07 1.23
N VAL A 60 -4.49 3.98 0.74
CA VAL A 60 -3.21 4.05 -0.01
C VAL A 60 -3.36 4.91 -1.27
N MET A 61 -4.44 4.74 -2.02
CA MET A 61 -4.73 5.55 -3.21
C MET A 61 -4.93 7.02 -2.88
N SER A 62 -5.72 7.33 -1.85
CA SER A 62 -5.92 8.71 -1.40
C SER A 62 -4.60 9.34 -0.93
N LEU A 63 -3.75 8.59 -0.23
CA LEU A 63 -2.47 9.08 0.25
C LEU A 63 -1.48 9.31 -0.89
N ALA A 64 -1.51 8.46 -1.92
CA ALA A 64 -0.72 8.66 -3.14
C ALA A 64 -1.13 9.97 -3.85
N GLU A 65 -2.43 10.23 -4.03
CA GLU A 65 -2.89 11.49 -4.63
C GLU A 65 -2.48 12.70 -3.77
N MET A 66 -2.68 12.62 -2.45
CA MET A 66 -2.30 13.67 -1.50
C MET A 66 -0.80 14.01 -1.53
N THR A 67 0.04 13.03 -1.84
CA THR A 67 1.51 13.18 -1.87
C THR A 67 2.07 13.36 -3.28
N GLY A 68 1.22 13.41 -4.32
CA GLY A 68 1.63 13.60 -5.71
C GLY A 68 2.30 12.36 -6.33
N VAL A 69 2.07 11.17 -5.76
CA VAL A 69 2.60 9.91 -6.29
C VAL A 69 1.63 9.34 -7.33
N ASP A 70 2.12 9.04 -8.53
CA ASP A 70 1.38 8.18 -9.46
C ASP A 70 1.51 6.72 -9.00
N LEU A 71 0.48 6.24 -8.29
CA LEU A 71 0.53 4.90 -7.70
C LEU A 71 0.55 3.81 -8.77
N GLN A 72 -0.13 4.02 -9.90
CA GLN A 72 -0.17 3.05 -10.98
C GLN A 72 1.23 2.84 -11.56
N GLU A 73 1.91 3.93 -11.92
CA GLU A 73 3.28 3.86 -12.43
C GLU A 73 4.23 3.23 -11.39
N ALA A 74 4.12 3.63 -10.13
CA ALA A 74 4.95 3.08 -9.05
C ALA A 74 4.75 1.56 -8.88
N VAL A 75 3.50 1.08 -8.97
CA VAL A 75 3.16 -0.36 -8.91
C VAL A 75 3.70 -1.09 -10.13
N GLU A 76 3.49 -0.58 -11.34
CA GLU A 76 3.98 -1.17 -12.59
C GLU A 76 5.52 -1.32 -12.58
N GLN A 77 6.24 -0.26 -12.21
CA GLN A 77 7.70 -0.29 -12.08
C GLN A 77 8.15 -1.29 -11.01
N LYS A 78 7.44 -1.36 -9.87
CA LYS A 78 7.76 -2.28 -8.78
C LYS A 78 7.54 -3.73 -9.20
N LEU A 79 6.45 -4.04 -9.90
CA LEU A 79 6.15 -5.37 -10.43
C LEU A 79 7.20 -5.80 -11.44
N ALA A 80 7.55 -4.94 -12.41
CA ALA A 80 8.60 -5.22 -13.39
C ALA A 80 9.96 -5.51 -12.71
N LYS A 81 10.30 -4.76 -11.65
CA LYS A 81 11.50 -4.99 -10.85
C LYS A 81 11.45 -6.28 -10.03
N ASN A 82 10.29 -6.63 -9.48
CA ASN A 82 10.10 -7.84 -8.69
C ASN A 82 10.14 -9.10 -9.56
N ALA A 83 9.57 -9.05 -10.78
CA ALA A 83 9.60 -10.16 -11.73
C ALA A 83 11.02 -10.57 -12.14
N LYS A 84 11.95 -9.61 -12.17
CA LYS A 84 13.37 -9.84 -12.47
C LYS A 84 14.21 -10.22 -11.25
N ARG A 85 13.63 -10.21 -10.04
CA ARG A 85 14.38 -10.37 -8.80
C ARG A 85 14.60 -11.85 -8.49
N THR A 86 15.84 -12.20 -8.22
CA THR A 86 16.24 -13.49 -7.67
C THR A 86 16.27 -13.43 -6.14
N TYR A 87 15.86 -14.54 -5.52
CA TYR A 87 15.87 -14.70 -4.08
C TYR A 87 16.75 -15.89 -3.73
N VAL A 88 17.58 -15.73 -2.70
CA VAL A 88 18.37 -16.81 -2.10
C VAL A 88 17.81 -17.09 -0.71
N LYS A 89 17.90 -18.34 -0.27
CA LYS A 89 17.48 -18.71 1.06
C LYS A 89 18.57 -18.30 2.04
N ASP A 90 18.22 -17.47 3.01
CA ASP A 90 19.13 -17.13 4.11
C ASP A 90 19.32 -18.38 4.98
N GLU A 91 20.57 -18.80 5.15
CA GLU A 91 20.90 -20.05 5.86
C GLU A 91 20.63 -19.96 7.37
N THR A 92 20.60 -18.74 7.92
CA THR A 92 20.41 -18.51 9.36
C THR A 92 18.94 -18.49 9.75
N SER A 93 18.10 -17.78 8.99
CA SER A 93 16.67 -17.59 9.28
C SER A 93 15.75 -18.49 8.46
N GLY A 94 16.25 -19.12 7.40
CA GLY A 94 15.47 -19.95 6.48
C GLY A 94 14.53 -19.15 5.56
N THR A 95 14.51 -17.82 5.65
CA THR A 95 13.67 -16.94 4.83
C THR A 95 14.31 -16.60 3.49
N LEU A 96 13.48 -16.30 2.48
CA LEU A 96 13.96 -15.84 1.19
C LEU A 96 14.43 -14.38 1.29
N VAL A 97 15.74 -14.17 1.17
CA VAL A 97 16.35 -12.84 1.07
C VAL A 97 16.68 -12.52 -0.39
N LYS A 98 16.79 -11.24 -0.72
CA LYS A 98 17.11 -10.82 -2.09
C LYS A 98 18.55 -11.24 -2.39
N ALA A 99 18.78 -11.90 -3.52
CA ALA A 99 20.12 -12.21 -4.00
C ALA A 99 20.77 -10.88 -4.45
N ASP A 100 21.47 -10.24 -3.52
CA ASP A 100 22.16 -8.95 -3.59
C ASP A 100 21.36 -7.67 -3.93
N LYS A 101 21.52 -6.65 -3.08
CA LYS A 101 22.16 -5.41 -3.55
C LYS A 101 23.53 -5.38 -2.88
N PRO A 102 24.66 -5.18 -3.59
CA PRO A 102 25.89 -4.80 -2.90
C PRO A 102 25.58 -3.54 -2.10
N GLU A 103 26.05 -3.50 -0.86
CA GLU A 103 26.06 -2.31 -0.04
C GLU A 103 26.56 -1.14 -0.88
N THR A 104 25.72 -0.13 -1.10
CA THR A 104 26.26 1.18 -1.45
C THR A 104 26.89 1.73 -0.18
N SER A 105 28.14 1.34 0.06
CA SER A 105 29.08 2.17 0.81
C SER A 105 29.23 3.49 0.06
N LYS A 106 28.73 4.57 0.67
CA LYS A 106 29.43 5.84 0.89
C LYS A 106 28.54 6.79 1.68
#